data_AF-A0A952W5S7-F1
#
_entry.id   AF-A0A952W5S7-F1
#
_cell.length_a   1.000
_cell.length_b   1.000
_cell.length_c   1.000
_cell.angle_alpha   90.00
_cell.angle_beta   90.00
_cell.angle_gamma   90.00
#
_symmetry.space_group_name_H-M   'P 1'
#
loop_
_entity.id
_entity.type
_entity.pdbx_description
1 polymer ?
#
loop_
_entity_poly.entity_id
_entity_poly.type
_entity_poly.pdbx_seq_one_letter_code
_entity_poly.pdbx_strand_id
1 'polypeptide(L)'
;MTAMLIALPQGFNVSGVTLWGVRLAGALTARGHTVGLAVHAEPPAQNRLDFDLDSRVRLFDMRDLPPLASADGLLAPWIARYRDALHALAPASSEPVVFSPNLHGDCYGIGAAITQVEPDLVRLVGWQHSDIEYDARVLTHYAPVLGAFVAVSHQIELILRDRLAPRAADIEQIPYGVEVPPAPPPRTPIAGRPLRLLYTGRIEHEQKRVRAFIHLTDMLTQRGISHRLTLLGDGPASHEIDAACRSRPALRRCPPTSPAGVRQALAEHDAFILASRYEGLSVAMLEALAAGCVPIVTAVRSGAAQAIRDGRNGLLAQASPDDDDAATALALADAVERFLRADTQAMSRAAWSDATERFSIERHTDRVEALLERLVHAPPRSWPTMRPCAFSSTGGSGSGSVPVEAAERLRTLLGSLSGKTIALHGAGRHTIELASILAHAPANIVALTDDDPARHGQTCLGWPILAPAEVASAHVTDVIISSWMHHEAIWSRRDVYERRGVRLHRLYDPPDAARAATQP
;
A
#
# COMPACT_ATOMS: atom_id res chain seq x y z
N MET A 1 -23.50 11.26 18.73
CA MET A 1 -23.30 11.10 17.26
C MET A 1 -21.93 11.65 16.96
N THR A 2 -21.01 10.82 16.50
CA THR A 2 -19.58 11.18 16.43
C THR A 2 -19.20 11.80 15.09
N ALA A 3 -18.13 12.59 15.10
CA ALA A 3 -17.54 13.16 13.90
C ALA A 3 -16.28 12.41 13.47
N MET A 4 -16.09 12.22 12.16
CA MET A 4 -14.90 11.58 11.60
C MET A 4 -14.31 12.39 10.45
N LEU A 5 -12.99 12.59 10.47
CA LEU A 5 -12.23 13.07 9.32
C LEU A 5 -11.41 11.92 8.73
N ILE A 6 -11.50 11.72 7.42
CA ILE A 6 -10.71 10.72 6.69
C ILE A 6 -9.80 11.45 5.69
N ALA A 7 -8.50 11.22 5.76
CA ALA A 7 -7.57 11.76 4.79
C ALA A 7 -7.45 10.87 3.55
N LEU A 8 -7.44 11.51 2.38
CA LEU A 8 -7.19 10.90 1.07
C LEU A 8 -5.91 11.55 0.49
N PRO A 9 -4.71 11.15 0.96
CA PRO A 9 -3.44 11.79 0.59
C PRO A 9 -3.04 11.59 -0.87
N GLN A 10 -3.72 10.71 -1.60
CA GLN A 10 -3.51 10.46 -3.03
C GLN A 10 -4.73 10.86 -3.87
N GLY A 11 -5.60 11.71 -3.32
CA GLY A 11 -6.80 12.20 -3.99
C GLY A 11 -7.79 11.09 -4.35
N PHE A 12 -8.59 11.34 -5.39
CA PHE A 12 -9.58 10.41 -5.89
C PHE A 12 -8.97 9.53 -6.98
N ASN A 13 -8.35 8.42 -6.58
CA ASN A 13 -7.70 7.47 -7.48
C ASN A 13 -8.26 6.03 -7.37
N VAL A 14 -7.74 5.11 -8.20
CA VAL A 14 -8.10 3.67 -8.23
C VAL A 14 -7.62 2.87 -7.00
N SER A 15 -7.13 3.51 -5.93
CA SER A 15 -6.63 2.82 -4.75
C SER A 15 -7.75 2.20 -3.92
N GLY A 16 -7.55 0.96 -3.47
CA GLY A 16 -8.49 0.29 -2.57
C GLY A 16 -8.72 1.05 -1.26
N VAL A 17 -7.70 1.74 -0.74
CA VAL A 17 -7.83 2.55 0.49
C VAL A 17 -8.67 3.81 0.23
N THR A 18 -8.52 4.44 -0.94
CA THR A 18 -9.36 5.58 -1.33
C THR A 18 -10.82 5.16 -1.46
N LEU A 19 -11.07 4.05 -2.18
CA LEU A 19 -12.41 3.49 -2.34
C LEU A 19 -13.04 3.11 -0.99
N TRP A 20 -12.27 2.49 -0.09
CA TRP A 20 -12.69 2.21 1.28
C TRP A 20 -13.06 3.49 2.04
N GLY A 21 -12.20 4.52 2.03
CA GLY A 21 -12.46 5.77 2.74
C GLY A 21 -13.72 6.48 2.25
N VAL A 22 -13.93 6.50 0.93
CA VAL A 22 -15.16 7.05 0.31
C VAL A 22 -16.40 6.27 0.72
N ARG A 23 -16.37 4.94 0.65
CA ARG A 23 -17.51 4.08 1.05
C ARG A 23 -17.84 4.20 2.52
N LEU A 24 -16.82 4.19 3.37
CA LEU A 24 -16.99 4.36 4.80
C LEU A 24 -17.62 5.71 5.12
N ALA A 25 -17.18 6.79 4.44
CA ALA A 25 -17.77 8.10 4.63
C ALA A 25 -19.26 8.14 4.26
N GLY A 26 -19.64 7.56 3.13
CA GLY A 26 -21.05 7.44 2.74
C GLY A 26 -21.86 6.62 3.74
N ALA A 27 -21.35 5.45 4.16
CA ALA A 27 -22.04 4.55 5.09
C ALA A 27 -22.24 5.17 6.49
N LEU A 28 -21.22 5.81 7.06
CA LEU A 28 -21.33 6.50 8.34
C LEU A 28 -22.28 7.71 8.26
N THR A 29 -22.24 8.45 7.16
CA THR A 29 -23.13 9.60 6.94
C THR A 29 -24.59 9.16 6.80
N ALA A 30 -24.84 8.01 6.15
CA ALA A 30 -26.16 7.39 6.09
C ALA A 30 -26.72 7.02 7.48
N ARG A 31 -25.84 6.77 8.46
CA ARG A 31 -26.17 6.49 9.86
C ARG A 31 -26.20 7.73 10.76
N GLY A 32 -26.01 8.93 10.19
CA GLY A 32 -26.14 10.20 10.91
C GLY A 32 -24.85 10.74 11.53
N HIS A 33 -23.70 10.12 11.27
CA HIS A 33 -22.40 10.67 11.66
C HIS A 33 -22.03 11.89 10.82
N THR A 34 -21.28 12.82 11.42
CA THR A 34 -20.70 13.95 10.68
C THR A 34 -19.37 13.51 10.09
N VAL A 35 -19.27 13.37 8.76
CA VAL A 35 -18.04 12.88 8.12
C VAL A 35 -17.47 13.90 7.15
N GLY A 36 -16.15 14.04 7.18
CA GLY A 36 -15.39 14.81 6.20
C GLY A 36 -14.30 14.00 5.51
N LEU A 37 -13.99 14.37 4.27
CA LEU A 37 -12.85 13.87 3.51
C LEU A 37 -11.86 15.01 3.27
N ALA A 38 -10.61 14.85 3.71
CA ALA A 38 -9.51 15.74 3.35
C ALA A 38 -8.82 15.23 2.06
N VAL A 39 -9.06 15.91 0.94
CA VAL A 39 -8.72 15.42 -0.41
C VAL A 39 -7.49 16.12 -0.95
N HIS A 40 -6.40 15.39 -1.14
CA HIS A 40 -5.15 15.92 -1.74
C HIS A 40 -5.14 15.76 -3.25
N ALA A 41 -4.15 16.36 -3.91
CA ALA A 41 -3.93 16.15 -5.35
C ALA A 41 -3.55 14.69 -5.63
N GLU A 42 -4.03 14.16 -6.76
CA GLU A 42 -3.66 12.85 -7.24
C GLU A 42 -2.16 12.79 -7.60
N PRO A 43 -1.48 11.64 -7.41
CA PRO A 43 -0.10 11.47 -7.84
C PRO A 43 0.06 11.66 -9.36
N PRO A 44 1.26 12.07 -9.83
CA PRO A 44 1.57 12.07 -11.26
C PRO A 44 1.29 10.69 -11.90
N ALA A 45 0.78 10.70 -13.13
CA ALA A 45 0.42 9.50 -13.90
C ALA A 45 -0.76 8.66 -13.35
N GLN A 46 -1.58 9.21 -12.46
CA GLN A 46 -2.86 8.61 -12.07
C GLN A 46 -4.02 9.51 -12.48
N ASN A 47 -4.99 8.93 -13.19
CA ASN A 47 -6.22 9.63 -13.54
C ASN A 47 -7.13 9.76 -12.33
N ARG A 48 -7.71 10.96 -12.17
CA ARG A 48 -8.77 11.20 -11.19
C ARG A 48 -10.00 10.35 -11.55
N LEU A 49 -10.58 9.74 -10.53
CA LEU A 49 -11.85 9.05 -10.60
C LEU A 49 -12.98 9.91 -10.07
N ASP A 50 -14.12 9.82 -10.72
CA ASP A 50 -15.37 10.37 -10.21
C ASP A 50 -16.02 9.35 -9.28
N PHE A 51 -16.28 9.79 -8.05
CA PHE A 51 -17.01 9.04 -7.04
C PHE A 51 -18.39 9.69 -6.86
N ASP A 52 -19.42 8.86 -6.80
CA ASP A 52 -20.75 9.30 -6.37
C ASP A 52 -20.73 9.43 -4.84
N LEU A 53 -20.57 10.66 -4.37
CA LEU A 53 -20.44 10.99 -2.96
C LEU A 53 -21.80 11.42 -2.42
N ASP A 54 -22.18 10.88 -1.26
CA ASP A 54 -23.32 11.40 -0.52
C ASP A 54 -23.12 12.91 -0.25
N SER A 55 -24.12 13.72 -0.61
CA SER A 55 -24.05 15.19 -0.55
C SER A 55 -23.84 15.74 0.86
N ARG A 56 -24.04 14.91 1.89
CA ARG A 56 -23.80 15.26 3.29
C ARG A 56 -22.34 15.05 3.72
N VAL A 57 -21.53 14.31 2.95
CA VAL A 57 -20.09 14.17 3.19
C VAL A 57 -19.42 15.50 2.90
N ARG A 58 -18.73 16.07 3.90
CA ARG A 58 -18.05 17.36 3.75
C ARG A 58 -16.70 17.18 3.09
N LEU A 59 -16.44 17.91 2.01
CA LEU A 59 -15.15 17.88 1.32
C LEU A 59 -14.27 19.04 1.79
N PHE A 60 -13.08 18.69 2.28
CA PHE A 60 -12.01 19.63 2.57
C PHE A 60 -10.96 19.48 1.49
N ASP A 61 -10.99 20.38 0.52
CA ASP A 61 -10.04 20.40 -0.58
C ASP A 61 -8.64 20.78 -0.05
N MET A 62 -7.63 19.97 -0.36
CA MET A 62 -6.22 20.22 -0.05
C MET A 62 -5.38 20.28 -1.33
N ARG A 63 -6.00 20.27 -2.52
CA ARG A 63 -5.32 20.16 -3.82
C ARG A 63 -4.57 21.42 -4.23
N ASP A 64 -4.83 22.55 -3.55
CA ASP A 64 -4.07 23.77 -3.69
C ASP A 64 -2.72 23.72 -2.94
N LEU A 65 -2.52 22.73 -2.07
CA LEU A 65 -1.23 22.45 -1.45
C LEU A 65 -0.37 21.54 -2.35
N PRO A 66 0.97 21.59 -2.22
CA PRO A 66 1.84 20.61 -2.86
C PRO A 66 1.43 19.17 -2.50
N PRO A 67 1.82 18.16 -3.30
CA PRO A 67 1.66 16.77 -2.90
C PRO A 67 2.31 16.52 -1.54
N LEU A 68 1.61 15.83 -0.63
CA LEU A 68 2.15 15.59 0.72
C LEU A 68 3.47 14.80 0.68
N ALA A 69 3.69 13.99 -0.35
CA ALA A 69 4.94 13.28 -0.57
C ALA A 69 6.16 14.20 -0.78
N SER A 70 5.94 15.46 -1.18
CA SER A 70 6.97 16.49 -1.35
C SER A 70 6.99 17.50 -0.20
N ALA A 71 6.31 17.23 0.92
CA ALA A 71 6.28 18.15 2.06
C ALA A 71 7.67 18.30 2.71
N ASP A 72 8.53 17.28 2.59
CA ASP A 72 9.92 17.30 3.07
C ASP A 72 10.02 17.73 4.54
N GLY A 73 9.07 17.33 5.38
CA GLY A 73 9.01 17.73 6.80
C GLY A 73 8.42 19.12 7.09
N LEU A 74 8.10 19.94 6.08
CA LEU A 74 7.48 21.26 6.24
C LEU A 74 5.95 21.18 6.33
N LEU A 75 5.41 20.58 7.39
CA LEU A 75 3.97 20.29 7.48
C LEU A 75 3.06 21.50 7.79
N ALA A 76 3.60 22.68 8.07
CA ALA A 76 2.83 23.83 8.56
C ALA A 76 1.60 24.22 7.69
N PRO A 77 1.68 24.26 6.35
CA PRO A 77 0.52 24.58 5.50
C PRO A 77 -0.62 23.56 5.65
N TRP A 78 -0.28 22.27 5.76
CA TRP A 78 -1.25 21.21 5.94
C TRP A 78 -1.84 21.21 7.35
N ILE A 79 -1.02 21.46 8.38
CA ILE A 79 -1.49 21.52 9.78
C ILE A 79 -2.62 22.55 9.93
N ALA A 80 -2.47 23.74 9.35
CA ALA A 80 -3.50 24.77 9.40
C ALA A 80 -4.81 24.28 8.76
N ARG A 81 -4.74 23.71 7.54
CA ARG A 81 -5.93 23.26 6.80
C ARG A 81 -6.64 22.08 7.44
N TYR A 82 -5.89 21.14 7.99
CA TYR A 82 -6.48 20.02 8.73
C TYR A 82 -7.12 20.47 10.05
N ARG A 83 -6.53 21.45 10.74
CA ARG A 83 -7.13 22.04 11.95
C ARG A 83 -8.46 22.73 11.63
N ASP A 84 -8.52 23.53 10.57
CA ASP A 84 -9.76 24.16 10.11
C ASP A 84 -10.83 23.11 9.77
N ALA A 85 -10.43 22.02 9.11
CA ALA A 85 -11.33 20.92 8.78
C ALA A 85 -11.88 20.22 10.04
N LEU A 86 -11.04 19.98 11.05
CA LEU A 86 -11.47 19.39 12.32
C LEU A 86 -12.44 20.31 13.07
N HIS A 87 -12.17 21.61 13.17
CA HIS A 87 -13.12 22.55 13.78
C HIS A 87 -14.45 22.63 13.02
N ALA A 88 -14.41 22.61 11.70
CA ALA A 88 -15.62 22.60 10.89
C ALA A 88 -16.46 21.33 11.14
N LEU A 89 -15.82 20.18 11.41
CA LEU A 89 -16.48 18.92 11.76
C LEU A 89 -16.89 18.79 13.23
N ALA A 90 -16.35 19.65 14.11
CA ALA A 90 -16.65 19.68 15.54
C ALA A 90 -17.60 20.85 15.90
N PRO A 91 -18.87 20.88 15.43
CA PRO A 91 -19.74 22.02 15.72
C PRO A 91 -20.21 21.99 17.17
N ALA A 92 -19.64 22.86 18.03
CA ALA A 92 -20.04 23.25 19.40
C ALA A 92 -20.38 22.15 20.44
N SER A 93 -20.57 20.89 20.03
CA SER A 93 -20.64 19.73 20.90
C SER A 93 -19.24 19.42 21.36
N SER A 94 -19.05 19.31 22.67
CA SER A 94 -17.81 19.03 23.38
C SER A 94 -17.10 17.70 23.02
N GLU A 95 -17.50 17.00 21.96
CA GLU A 95 -16.92 15.72 21.55
C GLU A 95 -15.78 15.91 20.53
N PRO A 96 -14.66 15.17 20.65
CA PRO A 96 -13.55 15.23 19.70
C PRO A 96 -13.92 14.62 18.34
N VAL A 97 -13.22 15.05 17.29
CA VAL A 97 -13.29 14.41 15.97
C VAL A 97 -12.33 13.22 15.93
N VAL A 98 -12.80 12.07 15.47
CA VAL A 98 -11.90 10.94 15.18
C VAL A 98 -11.24 11.17 13.82
N PHE A 99 -9.92 11.22 13.77
CA PHE A 99 -9.17 11.45 12.54
C PHE A 99 -8.43 10.18 12.10
N SER A 100 -8.67 9.76 10.86
CA SER A 100 -7.99 8.66 10.16
C SER A 100 -7.00 9.21 9.12
N PRO A 101 -5.69 9.23 9.42
CA PRO A 101 -4.72 9.91 8.55
C PRO A 101 -4.38 9.18 7.24
N ASN A 102 -4.48 7.84 7.21
CA ASN A 102 -4.28 6.93 6.05
C ASN A 102 -2.95 7.06 5.27
N LEU A 103 -2.41 5.93 4.80
CA LEU A 103 -1.33 5.75 3.78
C LEU A 103 0.02 6.48 3.95
N HIS A 104 0.08 7.75 4.34
CA HIS A 104 1.29 8.57 4.38
C HIS A 104 1.62 8.96 5.81
N GLY A 105 2.84 8.67 6.25
CA GLY A 105 3.31 9.00 7.60
C GLY A 105 3.18 10.49 7.96
N ASP A 106 3.30 11.40 6.98
CA ASP A 106 3.12 12.83 7.23
C ASP A 106 1.66 13.23 7.49
N CYS A 107 0.67 12.44 7.05
CA CYS A 107 -0.71 12.63 7.51
C CYS A 107 -0.82 12.39 9.02
N TYR A 108 -0.12 11.35 9.52
CA TYR A 108 -0.06 11.09 10.96
C TYR A 108 0.70 12.19 11.68
N GLY A 109 1.75 12.74 11.05
CA GLY A 109 2.50 13.88 11.57
C GLY A 109 1.66 15.15 11.72
N ILE A 110 0.78 15.43 10.76
CA ILE A 110 -0.20 16.51 10.87
C ILE A 110 -1.11 16.29 12.08
N GLY A 111 -1.66 15.08 12.24
CA GLY A 111 -2.47 14.73 13.41
C GLY A 111 -1.70 14.89 14.72
N ALA A 112 -0.47 14.40 14.77
CA ALA A 112 0.41 14.51 15.93
C ALA A 112 0.66 15.98 16.31
N ALA A 113 0.95 16.85 15.34
CA ALA A 113 1.15 18.28 15.58
C ALA A 113 -0.12 18.96 16.14
N ILE A 114 -1.30 18.59 15.64
CA ILE A 114 -2.57 19.12 16.16
C ILE A 114 -2.77 18.69 17.63
N THR A 115 -2.45 17.44 17.98
CA THR A 115 -2.57 16.97 19.38
C THR A 115 -1.61 17.66 20.37
N GLN A 116 -0.56 18.34 19.90
CA GLN A 116 0.32 19.13 20.79
C GLN A 116 -0.34 20.42 21.27
N VAL A 117 -1.23 20.98 20.45
CA VAL A 117 -1.84 22.30 20.68
C VAL A 117 -3.28 22.14 21.15
N GLU A 118 -4.02 21.20 20.56
CA GLU A 118 -5.45 21.00 20.78
C GLU A 118 -5.77 19.51 20.99
N PRO A 119 -5.24 18.89 22.07
CA PRO A 119 -5.41 17.46 22.32
C PRO A 119 -6.87 17.03 22.55
N ASP A 120 -7.73 17.94 23.00
CA ASP A 120 -9.16 17.69 23.18
C ASP A 120 -9.96 17.73 21.87
N LEU A 121 -9.42 18.32 20.79
CA LEU A 121 -10.12 18.45 19.52
C LEU A 121 -10.19 17.12 18.75
N VAL A 122 -9.19 16.24 18.92
CA VAL A 122 -8.97 15.12 18.00
C VAL A 122 -8.61 13.81 18.70
N ARG A 123 -9.05 12.68 18.13
CA ARG A 123 -8.61 11.33 18.48
C ARG A 123 -8.08 10.63 17.24
N LEU A 124 -6.82 10.21 17.26
CA LEU A 124 -6.20 9.57 16.10
C LEU A 124 -6.44 8.06 16.11
N VAL A 125 -6.81 7.51 14.95
CA VAL A 125 -6.86 6.07 14.68
C VAL A 125 -5.87 5.72 13.58
N GLY A 126 -5.03 4.70 13.84
CA GLY A 126 -4.05 4.25 12.88
C GLY A 126 -4.50 2.98 12.16
N TRP A 127 -4.52 3.02 10.83
CA TRP A 127 -4.91 1.88 9.99
C TRP A 127 -3.68 1.28 9.32
N GLN A 128 -3.46 -0.02 9.51
CA GLN A 128 -2.49 -0.78 8.73
C GLN A 128 -3.22 -1.49 7.59
N HIS A 129 -3.03 -0.97 6.38
CA HIS A 129 -3.74 -1.40 5.18
C HIS A 129 -3.03 -2.53 4.42
N SER A 130 -1.74 -2.74 4.70
CA SER A 130 -0.91 -3.79 4.10
C SER A 130 0.11 -4.34 5.10
N ASP A 131 0.73 -5.47 4.78
CA ASP A 131 1.79 -6.08 5.59
C ASP A 131 3.19 -5.57 5.23
N ILE A 132 3.28 -4.41 4.55
CA ILE A 132 4.55 -3.75 4.27
C ILE A 132 5.14 -3.11 5.53
N GLU A 133 6.46 -3.10 5.60
CA GLU A 133 7.21 -2.55 6.73
C GLU A 133 6.90 -1.07 6.98
N TYR A 134 6.67 -0.29 5.91
CA TYR A 134 6.38 1.13 6.01
C TYR A 134 5.15 1.42 6.90
N ASP A 135 4.02 0.74 6.66
CA ASP A 135 2.78 0.95 7.42
C ASP A 135 2.99 0.64 8.90
N ALA A 136 3.65 -0.48 9.20
CA ALA A 136 3.95 -0.90 10.57
C ALA A 136 4.85 0.12 11.30
N ARG A 137 5.83 0.70 10.59
CA ARG A 137 6.72 1.72 11.16
C ARG A 137 6.03 3.04 11.41
N VAL A 138 5.14 3.48 10.51
CA VAL A 138 4.32 4.67 10.74
C VAL A 138 3.49 4.49 12.02
N LEU A 139 2.78 3.37 12.15
CA LEU A 139 1.98 3.12 13.35
C LEU A 139 2.82 3.00 14.63
N THR A 140 3.97 2.36 14.55
CA THR A 140 4.90 2.26 15.70
C THR A 140 5.43 3.62 16.11
N HIS A 141 5.81 4.45 15.14
CA HIS A 141 6.30 5.80 15.40
C HIS A 141 5.24 6.66 16.09
N TYR A 142 4.01 6.67 15.56
CA TYR A 142 2.91 7.49 16.09
C TYR A 142 2.13 6.85 17.24
N ALA A 143 2.56 5.68 17.73
CA ALA A 143 1.89 4.97 18.82
C ALA A 143 1.55 5.83 20.07
N PRO A 144 2.39 6.79 20.51
CA PRO A 144 2.05 7.66 21.65
C PRO A 144 0.73 8.42 21.51
N VAL A 145 0.36 8.85 20.30
CA VAL A 145 -0.85 9.67 20.03
C VAL A 145 -2.04 8.86 19.50
N LEU A 146 -1.80 7.65 19.01
CA LEU A 146 -2.86 6.79 18.50
C LEU A 146 -3.70 6.24 19.66
N GLY A 147 -5.01 6.48 19.58
CA GLY A 147 -6.00 5.93 20.52
C GLY A 147 -6.35 4.47 20.22
N ALA A 148 -6.20 4.05 18.96
CA ALA A 148 -6.37 2.66 18.53
C ALA A 148 -5.56 2.37 17.27
N PHE A 149 -5.29 1.08 17.04
CA PHE A 149 -4.64 0.55 15.86
C PHE A 149 -5.59 -0.46 15.20
N VAL A 150 -5.81 -0.31 13.91
CA VAL A 150 -6.71 -1.14 13.14
C VAL A 150 -5.93 -1.98 12.14
N ALA A 151 -6.04 -3.30 12.29
CA ALA A 151 -5.53 -4.28 11.35
C ALA A 151 -6.62 -4.71 10.37
N VAL A 152 -6.39 -4.57 9.06
CA VAL A 152 -7.42 -4.96 8.06
C VAL A 152 -7.49 -6.47 7.84
N SER A 153 -6.54 -7.23 8.35
CA SER A 153 -6.52 -8.70 8.30
C SER A 153 -5.85 -9.31 9.52
N HIS A 154 -6.06 -10.60 9.74
CA HIS A 154 -5.60 -11.31 10.93
C HIS A 154 -4.07 -11.35 10.99
N GLN A 155 -3.44 -11.57 9.84
CA GLN A 155 -1.98 -11.58 9.76
C GLN A 155 -1.38 -10.22 10.10
N ILE A 156 -2.02 -9.12 9.68
CA ILE A 156 -1.63 -7.76 10.08
C ILE A 156 -1.84 -7.54 11.58
N GLU A 157 -2.92 -8.08 12.14
CA GLU A 157 -3.18 -8.01 13.58
C GLU A 157 -2.05 -8.68 14.37
N LEU A 158 -1.62 -9.87 13.96
CA LEU A 158 -0.49 -10.56 14.57
C LEU A 158 0.79 -9.74 14.48
N ILE A 159 1.08 -9.15 13.32
CA ILE A 159 2.25 -8.27 13.12
C ILE A 159 2.20 -7.06 14.06
N LEU A 160 1.03 -6.43 14.19
CA LEU A 160 0.87 -5.29 15.09
C LEU A 160 1.00 -5.70 16.56
N ARG A 161 0.42 -6.83 16.96
CA ARG A 161 0.49 -7.32 18.35
C ARG A 161 1.92 -7.66 18.77
N ASP A 162 2.71 -8.20 17.85
CA ASP A 162 4.14 -8.45 18.05
C ASP A 162 4.93 -7.14 18.24
N ARG A 163 4.75 -6.18 17.32
CA ARG A 163 5.49 -4.90 17.34
C ARG A 163 5.08 -3.94 18.45
N LEU A 164 3.81 -3.98 18.82
CA LEU A 164 3.19 -3.07 19.79
C LEU A 164 2.64 -3.88 20.96
N ALA A 165 3.40 -4.87 21.46
CA ALA A 165 2.98 -5.72 22.58
C ALA A 165 2.47 -4.93 23.80
N PRO A 166 3.09 -3.80 24.23
CA PRO A 166 2.57 -2.99 25.34
C PRO A 166 1.21 -2.31 25.05
N ARG A 167 0.83 -2.23 23.78
CA ARG A 167 -0.42 -1.62 23.29
C ARG A 167 -1.34 -2.66 22.63
N ALA A 168 -1.15 -3.95 22.92
CA ALA A 168 -1.95 -5.03 22.35
C ALA A 168 -3.46 -4.85 22.58
N ALA A 169 -3.87 -4.30 23.72
CA ALA A 169 -5.27 -4.03 24.03
C ALA A 169 -5.92 -2.95 23.14
N ASP A 170 -5.11 -2.11 22.49
CA ASP A 170 -5.58 -1.04 21.60
C ASP A 170 -5.63 -1.48 20.13
N ILE A 171 -5.23 -2.73 19.83
CA ILE A 171 -5.24 -3.31 18.49
C ILE A 171 -6.55 -4.05 18.26
N GLU A 172 -7.24 -3.68 17.19
CA GLU A 172 -8.46 -4.33 16.72
C GLU A 172 -8.33 -4.74 15.25
N GLN A 173 -8.83 -5.92 14.90
CA GLN A 173 -8.84 -6.38 13.50
C GLN A 173 -10.14 -6.00 12.81
N ILE A 174 -10.23 -4.92 12.05
CA ILE A 174 -11.44 -4.53 11.28
C ILE A 174 -11.21 -4.73 9.77
N PRO A 175 -11.73 -5.82 9.16
CA PRO A 175 -11.71 -6.02 7.71
C PRO A 175 -12.48 -4.94 6.98
N TYR A 176 -12.10 -4.64 5.73
CA TYR A 176 -12.87 -3.76 4.87
C TYR A 176 -14.28 -4.31 4.60
N GLY A 177 -15.21 -3.37 4.40
CA GLY A 177 -16.56 -3.65 3.92
C GLY A 177 -16.74 -3.32 2.45
N VAL A 178 -17.54 -4.12 1.76
CA VAL A 178 -17.99 -3.89 0.38
C VAL A 178 -19.51 -3.95 0.30
N GLU A 179 -20.08 -3.26 -0.68
CA GLU A 179 -21.50 -3.40 -0.99
C GLU A 179 -21.79 -4.82 -1.49
N VAL A 180 -22.84 -5.44 -0.96
CA VAL A 180 -23.24 -6.79 -1.34
C VAL A 180 -24.66 -6.76 -1.92
N PRO A 181 -24.91 -7.40 -3.08
CA PRO A 181 -26.26 -7.53 -3.61
C PRO A 181 -27.18 -8.25 -2.63
N PRO A 182 -28.48 -7.89 -2.54
CA PRO A 182 -29.41 -8.46 -1.56
C PRO A 182 -29.73 -9.95 -1.79
N ALA A 183 -29.45 -10.46 -2.99
CA ALA A 183 -29.59 -11.85 -3.35
C ALA A 183 -28.35 -12.32 -4.14
N PRO A 184 -28.05 -13.62 -4.16
CA PRO A 184 -26.96 -14.16 -4.97
C PRO A 184 -27.16 -13.77 -6.44
N PRO A 185 -26.19 -13.10 -7.08
CA PRO A 185 -26.33 -12.70 -8.47
C PRO A 185 -26.44 -13.93 -9.37
N PRO A 186 -27.37 -13.95 -10.34
CA PRO A 186 -27.50 -15.07 -11.26
C PRO A 186 -26.25 -15.19 -12.13
N ARG A 187 -25.79 -16.42 -12.37
CA ARG A 187 -24.56 -16.70 -13.14
C ARG A 187 -24.86 -17.58 -14.34
N THR A 188 -24.51 -17.10 -15.52
CA THR A 188 -24.66 -17.87 -16.76
C THR A 188 -23.64 -19.01 -16.79
N PRO A 189 -24.06 -20.26 -17.08
CA PRO A 189 -23.13 -21.37 -17.26
C PRO A 189 -21.99 -21.04 -18.25
N ILE A 190 -20.80 -21.58 -17.97
CA ILE A 190 -19.61 -21.37 -18.81
C ILE A 190 -19.66 -22.27 -20.06
N ALA A 191 -20.34 -23.42 -19.98
CA ALA A 191 -20.40 -24.39 -21.06
C ALA A 191 -20.83 -23.76 -22.40
N GLY A 192 -20.05 -24.03 -23.45
CA GLY A 192 -20.34 -23.54 -24.81
C GLY A 192 -19.90 -22.11 -25.12
N ARG A 193 -19.22 -21.41 -24.21
CA ARG A 193 -18.66 -20.07 -24.44
C ARG A 193 -17.26 -19.91 -23.83
N PRO A 194 -16.47 -18.90 -24.26
CA PRO A 194 -15.20 -18.61 -23.62
C PRO A 194 -15.38 -18.26 -22.13
N LEU A 195 -14.44 -18.74 -21.31
CA LEU A 195 -14.27 -18.34 -19.91
C LEU A 195 -13.95 -16.84 -19.84
N ARG A 196 -14.69 -16.08 -19.03
CA ARG A 196 -14.48 -14.65 -18.86
C ARG A 196 -13.76 -14.38 -17.55
N LEU A 197 -12.52 -13.94 -17.66
CA LEU A 197 -11.66 -13.59 -16.53
C LEU A 197 -11.57 -12.07 -16.40
N LEU A 198 -11.60 -11.57 -15.17
CA LEU A 198 -11.52 -10.14 -14.88
C LEU A 198 -10.43 -9.85 -13.86
N TYR A 199 -9.60 -8.85 -14.12
CA TYR A 199 -8.81 -8.16 -13.12
C TYR A 199 -9.35 -6.74 -12.98
N THR A 200 -9.50 -6.25 -11.76
CA THR A 200 -9.79 -4.84 -11.48
C THR A 200 -8.76 -4.30 -10.50
N GLY A 201 -8.17 -3.15 -10.81
CA GLY A 201 -7.17 -2.52 -9.95
C GLY A 201 -6.07 -1.82 -10.73
N ARG A 202 -5.04 -1.39 -10.00
CA ARG A 202 -3.91 -0.65 -10.57
C ARG A 202 -3.13 -1.50 -11.56
N ILE A 203 -2.82 -0.97 -12.74
CA ILE A 203 -1.98 -1.64 -13.75
C ILE A 203 -0.51 -1.39 -13.39
N GLU A 204 -0.01 -2.18 -12.46
CA GLU A 204 1.26 -1.96 -11.77
C GLU A 204 1.97 -3.30 -11.51
N HIS A 205 3.29 -3.33 -11.73
CA HIS A 205 4.02 -4.59 -11.76
C HIS A 205 4.53 -5.05 -10.38
N GLU A 206 5.09 -4.16 -9.56
CA GLU A 206 5.78 -4.49 -8.31
C GLU A 206 4.85 -5.17 -7.30
N GLN A 207 3.66 -4.63 -7.07
CA GLN A 207 2.70 -5.20 -6.16
C GLN A 207 1.76 -6.17 -6.87
N LYS A 208 1.13 -5.75 -7.97
CA LYS A 208 0.00 -6.49 -8.58
C LYS A 208 0.42 -7.52 -9.63
N ARG A 209 1.69 -7.50 -10.03
CA ARG A 209 2.30 -8.46 -10.96
C ARG A 209 1.50 -8.61 -12.26
N VAL A 210 1.07 -7.49 -12.85
CA VAL A 210 0.19 -7.52 -14.03
C VAL A 210 0.82 -8.15 -15.28
N ARG A 211 2.15 -8.29 -15.34
CA ARG A 211 2.87 -9.00 -16.40
C ARG A 211 2.57 -10.50 -16.41
N ALA A 212 2.32 -11.10 -15.25
CA ALA A 212 1.90 -12.50 -15.16
C ALA A 212 0.60 -12.77 -15.94
N PHE A 213 -0.26 -11.77 -16.15
CA PHE A 213 -1.48 -11.93 -16.95
C PHE A 213 -1.22 -12.14 -18.44
N ILE A 214 -0.10 -11.63 -18.96
CA ILE A 214 0.36 -11.88 -20.34
C ILE A 214 0.74 -13.35 -20.49
N HIS A 215 1.53 -13.87 -19.56
CA HIS A 215 1.92 -15.28 -19.56
C HIS A 215 0.74 -16.21 -19.29
N LEU A 216 -0.19 -15.81 -18.42
CA LEU A 216 -1.41 -16.56 -18.12
C LEU A 216 -2.26 -16.75 -19.39
N THR A 217 -2.48 -15.70 -20.18
CA THR A 217 -3.28 -15.83 -21.41
C THR A 217 -2.60 -16.73 -22.45
N ASP A 218 -1.27 -16.67 -22.56
CA ASP A 218 -0.49 -17.54 -23.45
C ASP A 218 -0.61 -19.00 -23.00
N MET A 219 -0.48 -19.28 -21.70
CA MET A 219 -0.60 -20.61 -21.12
C MET A 219 -2.01 -21.20 -21.27
N LEU A 220 -3.05 -20.43 -20.99
CA LEU A 220 -4.43 -20.89 -21.17
C LEU A 220 -4.72 -21.22 -22.64
N THR A 221 -4.18 -20.42 -23.57
CA THR A 221 -4.29 -20.71 -25.02
C THR A 221 -3.59 -22.02 -25.37
N GLN A 222 -2.36 -22.23 -24.88
CA GLN A 222 -1.60 -23.47 -25.11
C GLN A 222 -2.29 -24.70 -24.54
N ARG A 223 -3.00 -24.56 -23.42
CA ARG A 223 -3.81 -25.62 -22.79
C ARG A 223 -5.16 -25.86 -23.47
N GLY A 224 -5.46 -25.15 -24.55
CA GLY A 224 -6.73 -25.28 -25.29
C GLY A 224 -7.93 -24.70 -24.54
N ILE A 225 -7.72 -23.85 -23.53
CA ILE A 225 -8.80 -23.23 -22.75
C ILE A 225 -9.28 -21.98 -23.47
N SER A 226 -10.50 -22.02 -24.01
CA SER A 226 -11.14 -20.85 -24.61
C SER A 226 -11.46 -19.80 -23.54
N HIS A 227 -10.84 -18.62 -23.63
CA HIS A 227 -10.95 -17.59 -22.60
C HIS A 227 -10.91 -16.15 -23.16
N ARG A 228 -11.29 -15.20 -22.31
CA ARG A 228 -11.09 -13.75 -22.46
C ARG A 228 -10.69 -13.17 -21.11
N LEU A 229 -9.55 -12.50 -21.05
CA LEU A 229 -9.05 -11.81 -19.87
C LEU A 229 -9.18 -10.29 -20.06
N THR A 230 -10.04 -9.68 -19.25
CA THR A 230 -10.23 -8.23 -19.19
C THR A 230 -9.44 -7.66 -18.01
N LEU A 231 -8.56 -6.70 -18.28
CA LEU A 231 -7.84 -5.94 -17.26
C LEU A 231 -8.44 -4.54 -17.17
N LEU A 232 -9.18 -4.26 -16.11
CA LEU A 232 -9.90 -2.99 -15.91
C LEU A 232 -9.14 -2.10 -14.91
N GLY A 233 -8.51 -1.05 -15.41
CA GLY A 233 -7.78 -0.10 -14.57
C GLY A 233 -6.70 0.68 -15.31
N ASP A 234 -5.91 1.43 -14.54
CA ASP A 234 -4.78 2.20 -15.05
C ASP A 234 -3.57 2.11 -14.12
N GLY A 235 -2.40 2.49 -14.63
CA GLY A 235 -1.17 2.56 -13.85
C GLY A 235 0.10 2.56 -14.72
N PRO A 236 1.27 2.53 -14.07
CA PRO A 236 2.56 2.64 -14.74
C PRO A 236 2.81 1.61 -15.85
N ALA A 237 2.19 0.42 -15.75
CA ALA A 237 2.36 -0.65 -16.73
C ALA A 237 1.30 -0.62 -17.86
N SER A 238 0.41 0.38 -17.92
CA SER A 238 -0.67 0.43 -18.92
C SER A 238 -0.18 0.33 -20.37
N HIS A 239 0.88 1.06 -20.72
CA HIS A 239 1.44 1.04 -22.09
C HIS A 239 2.01 -0.35 -22.46
N GLU A 240 2.68 -0.99 -21.51
CA GLU A 240 3.23 -2.33 -21.70
C GLU A 240 2.11 -3.36 -21.93
N ILE A 241 1.05 -3.30 -21.11
CA ILE A 241 -0.12 -4.17 -21.26
C ILE A 241 -0.84 -3.90 -22.58
N ASP A 242 -1.01 -2.64 -22.99
CA ASP A 242 -1.64 -2.28 -24.26
C ASP A 242 -0.86 -2.83 -25.46
N ALA A 243 0.47 -2.80 -25.41
CA ALA A 243 1.31 -3.41 -26.43
C ALA A 243 1.11 -4.93 -26.48
N ALA A 244 1.06 -5.60 -25.33
CA ALA A 244 0.82 -7.04 -25.24
C ALA A 244 -0.56 -7.47 -25.75
N CYS A 245 -1.60 -6.63 -25.60
CA CYS A 245 -2.95 -6.89 -26.11
C CYS A 245 -2.99 -6.96 -27.65
N ARG A 246 -2.10 -6.26 -28.37
CA ARG A 246 -2.13 -6.21 -29.84
C ARG A 246 -1.89 -7.57 -30.51
N SER A 247 -1.09 -8.42 -29.88
CA SER A 247 -0.79 -9.77 -30.38
C SER A 247 -1.60 -10.88 -29.71
N ARG A 248 -2.48 -10.54 -28.76
CA ARG A 248 -3.22 -11.51 -27.91
C ARG A 248 -4.71 -11.20 -27.92
N PRO A 249 -5.49 -11.77 -28.86
CA PRO A 249 -6.93 -11.50 -28.99
C PRO A 249 -7.76 -11.84 -27.75
N ALA A 250 -7.26 -12.73 -26.89
CA ALA A 250 -7.91 -13.11 -25.63
C ALA A 250 -7.64 -12.11 -24.49
N LEU A 251 -6.68 -11.18 -24.63
CA LEU A 251 -6.32 -10.20 -23.61
C LEU A 251 -6.76 -8.81 -24.02
N ARG A 252 -7.44 -8.10 -23.12
CA ARG A 252 -7.85 -6.71 -23.33
C ARG A 252 -7.66 -5.89 -22.07
N ARG A 253 -7.05 -4.71 -22.20
CA ARG A 253 -7.12 -3.67 -21.18
C ARG A 253 -8.28 -2.71 -21.44
N CYS A 254 -8.95 -2.33 -20.37
CA CYS A 254 -9.96 -1.28 -20.34
C CYS A 254 -9.48 -0.16 -19.40
N PRO A 255 -9.81 1.10 -19.70
CA PRO A 255 -9.56 2.20 -18.77
C PRO A 255 -10.31 1.97 -17.43
N PRO A 256 -9.92 2.69 -16.37
CA PRO A 256 -10.63 2.61 -15.10
C PRO A 256 -12.06 3.16 -15.27
N THR A 257 -12.98 2.71 -14.42
CA THR A 257 -14.39 3.09 -14.45
C THR A 257 -14.91 3.34 -13.04
N SER A 258 -16.14 3.83 -12.93
CA SER A 258 -16.80 4.08 -11.65
C SER A 258 -17.02 2.77 -10.86
N PRO A 259 -17.27 2.86 -9.53
CA PRO A 259 -17.64 1.68 -8.74
C PRO A 259 -18.84 0.92 -9.30
N ALA A 260 -19.82 1.61 -9.89
CA ALA A 260 -20.95 0.98 -10.57
C ALA A 260 -20.51 0.19 -11.81
N GLY A 261 -19.59 0.74 -12.60
CA GLY A 261 -19.00 0.03 -13.75
C GLY A 261 -18.19 -1.20 -13.35
N VAL A 262 -17.46 -1.13 -12.22
CA VAL A 262 -16.76 -2.29 -11.64
C VAL A 262 -17.75 -3.39 -11.25
N ARG A 263 -18.84 -3.04 -10.55
CA ARG A 263 -19.91 -3.99 -10.17
C ARG A 263 -20.53 -4.67 -11.40
N GLN A 264 -20.82 -3.89 -12.45
CA GLN A 264 -21.33 -4.44 -13.70
C GLN A 264 -20.32 -5.41 -14.34
N ALA A 265 -19.04 -5.02 -14.42
CA ALA A 265 -18.01 -5.90 -14.97
C ALA A 265 -17.91 -7.21 -14.18
N LEU A 266 -17.91 -7.17 -12.85
CA LEU A 266 -17.87 -8.38 -12.02
C LEU A 266 -19.10 -9.29 -12.24
N ALA A 267 -20.28 -8.70 -12.46
CA ALA A 267 -21.48 -9.47 -12.78
C ALA A 267 -21.40 -10.18 -14.14
N GLU A 268 -20.67 -9.63 -15.11
CA GLU A 268 -20.56 -10.14 -16.49
C GLU A 268 -19.42 -11.15 -16.72
N HIS A 269 -18.47 -11.26 -15.78
CA HIS A 269 -17.29 -12.14 -15.84
C HIS A 269 -17.42 -13.30 -14.86
N ASP A 270 -16.80 -14.45 -15.14
CA ASP A 270 -16.94 -15.71 -14.41
C ASP A 270 -16.08 -15.77 -13.15
N ALA A 271 -14.82 -15.36 -13.31
CA ALA A 271 -13.81 -15.39 -12.26
C ALA A 271 -12.99 -14.10 -12.24
N PHE A 272 -12.66 -13.66 -11.04
CA PHE A 272 -11.74 -12.55 -10.79
C PHE A 272 -10.33 -13.11 -10.59
N ILE A 273 -9.32 -12.55 -11.26
CA ILE A 273 -7.94 -13.02 -11.17
C ILE A 273 -7.07 -11.96 -10.47
N LEU A 274 -6.24 -12.36 -9.52
CA LEU A 274 -5.28 -11.49 -8.84
C LEU A 274 -3.92 -12.16 -8.65
N ALA A 275 -2.85 -11.53 -9.12
CA ALA A 275 -1.49 -12.08 -9.12
C ALA A 275 -0.54 -11.44 -8.08
N SER A 276 -1.08 -10.74 -7.08
CA SER A 276 -0.28 -9.89 -6.20
C SER A 276 0.88 -10.61 -5.50
N ARG A 277 1.98 -9.88 -5.31
CA ARG A 277 3.10 -10.29 -4.44
C ARG A 277 2.75 -10.16 -2.97
N TYR A 278 2.01 -9.11 -2.62
CA TYR A 278 1.57 -8.80 -1.27
C TYR A 278 0.27 -7.99 -1.26
N GLU A 279 -0.53 -8.17 -0.21
CA GLU A 279 -1.81 -7.52 0.04
C GLU A 279 -2.01 -7.37 1.55
N GLY A 280 -2.84 -6.42 2.02
CA GLY A 280 -3.37 -6.49 3.38
C GLY A 280 -4.71 -7.21 3.43
N LEU A 281 -5.67 -6.68 2.68
CA LEU A 281 -6.94 -7.30 2.33
C LEU A 281 -7.44 -6.63 1.04
N SER A 282 -7.49 -7.36 -0.07
CA SER A 282 -7.80 -6.75 -1.37
C SER A 282 -9.29 -6.38 -1.48
N VAL A 283 -9.60 -5.08 -1.59
CA VAL A 283 -10.99 -4.60 -1.79
C VAL A 283 -11.58 -5.17 -3.09
N ALA A 284 -10.81 -5.21 -4.18
CA ALA A 284 -11.27 -5.78 -5.46
C ALA A 284 -11.64 -7.27 -5.35
N MET A 285 -10.88 -8.04 -4.56
CA MET A 285 -11.21 -9.44 -4.26
C MET A 285 -12.49 -9.55 -3.43
N LEU A 286 -12.71 -8.66 -2.46
CA LEU A 286 -13.95 -8.64 -1.68
C LEU A 286 -15.15 -8.27 -2.55
N GLU A 287 -15.01 -7.30 -3.45
CA GLU A 287 -16.04 -6.94 -4.44
C GLU A 287 -16.37 -8.13 -5.34
N ALA A 288 -15.35 -8.90 -5.76
CA ALA A 288 -15.56 -10.11 -6.54
C ALA A 288 -16.33 -11.18 -5.77
N LEU A 289 -15.99 -11.42 -4.50
CA LEU A 289 -16.78 -12.30 -3.62
C LEU A 289 -18.24 -11.82 -3.55
N ALA A 290 -18.45 -10.54 -3.26
CA ALA A 290 -19.78 -9.93 -3.16
C ALA A 290 -20.58 -10.03 -4.47
N ALA A 291 -19.93 -9.96 -5.63
CA ALA A 291 -20.58 -10.10 -6.92
C ALA A 291 -20.77 -11.57 -7.36
N GLY A 292 -20.39 -12.56 -6.54
CA GLY A 292 -20.35 -13.96 -6.95
C GLY A 292 -19.38 -14.23 -8.12
N CYS A 293 -18.47 -13.29 -8.38
CA CYS A 293 -17.39 -13.43 -9.35
C CYS A 293 -16.24 -14.15 -8.66
N VAL A 294 -16.05 -15.43 -8.98
CA VAL A 294 -15.23 -16.33 -8.16
C VAL A 294 -13.77 -15.87 -8.17
N PRO A 295 -13.17 -15.52 -7.02
CA PRO A 295 -11.77 -15.11 -6.99
C PRO A 295 -10.83 -16.29 -7.18
N ILE A 296 -9.85 -16.11 -8.06
CA ILE A 296 -8.67 -16.96 -8.23
C ILE A 296 -7.46 -16.06 -7.97
N VAL A 297 -6.86 -16.20 -6.80
CA VAL A 297 -5.87 -15.25 -6.30
C VAL A 297 -4.61 -15.95 -5.85
N THR A 298 -3.46 -15.30 -5.95
CA THR A 298 -2.21 -15.80 -5.38
C THR A 298 -2.33 -15.93 -3.86
N ALA A 299 -1.76 -17.01 -3.31
CA ALA A 299 -1.71 -17.29 -1.88
C ALA A 299 -0.68 -16.37 -1.19
N VAL A 300 -1.04 -15.10 -1.01
CA VAL A 300 -0.21 -14.13 -0.30
C VAL A 300 -0.39 -14.22 1.21
N ARG A 301 0.64 -13.77 1.94
CA ARG A 301 0.73 -13.84 3.41
C ARG A 301 -0.48 -13.24 4.12
N SER A 302 -0.99 -12.10 3.67
CA SER A 302 -2.06 -11.38 4.35
C SER A 302 -3.31 -11.23 3.47
N GLY A 303 -4.49 -11.31 4.09
CA GLY A 303 -5.79 -11.03 3.47
C GLY A 303 -6.37 -12.15 2.60
N ALA A 304 -5.61 -12.67 1.63
CA ALA A 304 -6.12 -13.67 0.68
C ALA A 304 -6.57 -14.97 1.38
N ALA A 305 -5.70 -15.57 2.19
CA ALA A 305 -6.02 -16.80 2.93
C ALA A 305 -7.10 -16.59 4.02
N GLN A 306 -7.32 -15.34 4.46
CA GLN A 306 -8.43 -15.02 5.36
C GLN A 306 -9.76 -14.98 4.63
N ALA A 307 -9.81 -14.38 3.44
CA ALA A 307 -11.06 -14.19 2.70
C ALA A 307 -11.46 -15.46 1.92
N ILE A 308 -10.48 -16.15 1.33
CA ILE A 308 -10.70 -17.28 0.42
C ILE A 308 -10.57 -18.61 1.17
N ARG A 309 -11.65 -19.40 1.13
CA ARG A 309 -11.68 -20.81 1.50
C ARG A 309 -11.51 -21.62 0.22
N ASP A 310 -10.28 -22.07 -0.03
CA ASP A 310 -9.87 -22.73 -1.27
C ASP A 310 -10.82 -23.88 -1.66
N GLY A 311 -11.29 -23.86 -2.91
CA GLY A 311 -12.23 -24.84 -3.45
C GLY A 311 -13.69 -24.65 -3.03
N ARG A 312 -13.99 -23.72 -2.11
CA ARG A 312 -15.36 -23.42 -1.65
C ARG A 312 -15.89 -22.09 -2.19
N ASN A 313 -15.18 -20.99 -1.97
CA ASN A 313 -15.66 -19.64 -2.31
C ASN A 313 -14.72 -18.91 -3.31
N GLY A 314 -13.70 -19.62 -3.78
CA GLY A 314 -12.59 -19.12 -4.58
C GLY A 314 -11.46 -20.13 -4.62
N LEU A 315 -10.37 -19.79 -5.28
CA LEU A 315 -9.18 -20.63 -5.38
C LEU A 315 -7.91 -19.85 -5.04
N LEU A 316 -7.01 -20.53 -4.35
CA LEU A 316 -5.67 -20.06 -4.03
C LEU A 316 -4.66 -20.67 -5.00
N ALA A 317 -4.05 -19.82 -5.82
CA ALA A 317 -2.91 -20.16 -6.66
C ALA A 317 -1.62 -20.13 -5.82
N GLN A 318 -0.87 -21.22 -5.84
CA GLN A 318 0.35 -21.37 -5.05
C GLN A 318 1.52 -20.70 -5.80
N ALA A 319 1.76 -19.42 -5.53
CA ALA A 319 2.87 -18.66 -6.07
C ALA A 319 3.59 -17.91 -4.94
N SER A 320 4.92 -17.96 -4.93
CA SER A 320 5.78 -17.20 -4.03
C SER A 320 5.81 -15.71 -4.43
N PRO A 321 6.02 -14.76 -3.50
CA PRO A 321 6.35 -13.37 -3.83
C PRO A 321 7.60 -13.23 -4.72
N ASP A 322 8.55 -14.17 -4.58
CA ASP A 322 9.82 -14.18 -5.31
C ASP A 322 9.73 -14.87 -6.68
N ASP A 323 8.59 -15.51 -6.98
CA ASP A 323 8.37 -16.14 -8.29
C ASP A 323 8.32 -15.06 -9.38
N ASP A 324 8.89 -15.43 -10.53
CA ASP A 324 8.76 -14.65 -11.76
C ASP A 324 7.33 -14.69 -12.32
N ASP A 325 7.12 -13.92 -13.38
CA ASP A 325 5.81 -13.79 -14.02
C ASP A 325 5.30 -15.09 -14.64
N ALA A 326 6.20 -15.93 -15.16
CA ALA A 326 5.85 -17.17 -15.83
C ALA A 326 5.48 -18.27 -14.82
N ALA A 327 6.23 -18.40 -13.74
CA ALA A 327 5.93 -19.29 -12.63
C ALA A 327 4.60 -18.90 -11.95
N THR A 328 4.38 -17.61 -11.71
CA THR A 328 3.10 -17.13 -11.17
C THR A 328 1.94 -17.41 -12.13
N ALA A 329 2.13 -17.19 -13.43
CA ALA A 329 1.13 -17.50 -14.44
C ALA A 329 0.79 -18.99 -14.51
N LEU A 330 1.78 -19.87 -14.32
CA LEU A 330 1.56 -21.31 -14.25
C LEU A 330 0.64 -21.68 -13.09
N ALA A 331 0.92 -21.17 -11.90
CA ALA A 331 0.09 -21.40 -10.72
C ALA A 331 -1.34 -20.88 -10.90
N LEU A 332 -1.51 -19.73 -11.55
CA LEU A 332 -2.83 -19.19 -11.89
C LEU A 332 -3.55 -20.06 -12.94
N ALA A 333 -2.84 -20.55 -13.96
CA ALA A 333 -3.42 -21.43 -14.99
C ALA A 333 -3.91 -22.75 -14.37
N ASP A 334 -3.13 -23.34 -13.45
CA ASP A 334 -3.53 -24.54 -12.71
C ASP A 334 -4.77 -24.31 -11.85
N ALA A 335 -4.86 -23.14 -11.19
CA ALA A 335 -6.05 -22.75 -10.46
C ALA A 335 -7.27 -22.52 -11.39
N VAL A 336 -7.07 -21.93 -12.57
CA VAL A 336 -8.14 -21.80 -13.58
C VAL A 336 -8.66 -23.16 -14.04
N GLU A 337 -7.79 -24.16 -14.22
CA GLU A 337 -8.27 -25.49 -14.56
C GLU A 337 -9.05 -26.15 -13.41
N ARG A 338 -8.60 -25.98 -12.16
CA ARG A 338 -9.34 -26.43 -10.98
C ARG A 338 -10.72 -25.78 -10.92
N PHE A 339 -10.81 -24.49 -11.25
CA PHE A 339 -12.08 -23.76 -11.35
C PHE A 339 -13.01 -24.39 -12.39
N LEU A 340 -12.51 -24.68 -13.58
CA LEU A 340 -13.31 -25.27 -14.67
C LEU A 340 -13.80 -26.70 -14.36
N ARG A 341 -13.12 -27.42 -13.47
CA ARG A 341 -13.51 -28.77 -13.01
C ARG A 341 -14.49 -28.75 -11.84
N ALA A 342 -14.69 -27.60 -11.19
CA ALA A 342 -15.52 -27.46 -10.00
C ALA A 342 -16.98 -27.12 -10.34
N ASP A 343 -17.87 -27.22 -9.34
CA ASP A 343 -19.19 -26.61 -9.40
C ASP A 343 -19.08 -25.09 -9.24
N THR A 344 -18.86 -24.41 -10.35
CA THR A 344 -18.68 -22.95 -10.41
C THR A 344 -19.89 -22.17 -9.92
N GLN A 345 -21.10 -22.73 -10.04
CA GLN A 345 -22.31 -22.09 -9.52
C GLN A 345 -22.40 -22.17 -8.00
N ALA A 346 -22.09 -23.34 -7.43
CA ALA A 346 -21.99 -23.49 -5.98
C ALA A 346 -20.90 -22.60 -5.40
N MET A 347 -19.73 -22.53 -6.05
CA MET A 347 -18.62 -21.69 -5.64
C MET A 347 -18.99 -20.20 -5.66
N SER A 348 -19.69 -19.76 -6.70
CA SER A 348 -20.20 -18.38 -6.81
C SER A 348 -21.20 -18.03 -5.70
N ARG A 349 -22.15 -18.92 -5.39
CA ARG A 349 -23.09 -18.71 -4.26
C ARG A 349 -22.37 -18.65 -2.92
N ALA A 350 -21.37 -19.50 -2.71
CA ALA A 350 -20.56 -19.48 -1.50
C ALA A 350 -19.71 -18.20 -1.38
N ALA A 351 -19.17 -17.70 -2.51
CA ALA A 351 -18.46 -16.42 -2.58
C ALA A 351 -19.35 -15.26 -2.11
N TRP A 352 -20.57 -15.16 -2.66
CA TRP A 352 -21.55 -14.15 -2.27
C TRP A 352 -21.92 -14.29 -0.78
N SER A 353 -22.25 -15.50 -0.31
CA SER A 353 -22.65 -15.74 1.09
C SER A 353 -21.55 -15.30 2.06
N ASP A 354 -20.30 -15.67 1.78
CA ASP A 354 -19.17 -15.33 2.63
C ASP A 354 -18.90 -13.82 2.66
N ALA A 355 -19.09 -13.12 1.53
CA ALA A 355 -19.01 -11.65 1.50
C ALA A 355 -20.11 -11.02 2.35
N THR A 356 -21.37 -11.44 2.18
CA THR A 356 -22.52 -10.97 2.97
C THR A 356 -22.28 -11.16 4.47
N GLU A 357 -21.82 -12.34 4.88
CA GLU A 357 -21.68 -12.69 6.30
C GLU A 357 -20.51 -11.98 6.98
N ARG A 358 -19.42 -11.71 6.25
CA ARG A 358 -18.12 -11.35 6.84
C ARG A 358 -17.58 -9.99 6.42
N PHE A 359 -17.94 -9.52 5.23
CA PHE A 359 -17.29 -8.38 4.57
C PHE A 359 -18.30 -7.37 4.00
N SER A 360 -19.55 -7.38 4.47
CA SER A 360 -20.53 -6.38 4.05
C SER A 360 -20.15 -4.99 4.58
N ILE A 361 -20.55 -3.96 3.85
CA ILE A 361 -20.33 -2.57 4.27
C ILE A 361 -21.01 -2.27 5.60
N GLU A 362 -22.20 -2.84 5.85
CA GLU A 362 -22.94 -2.68 7.09
C GLU A 362 -22.15 -3.22 8.28
N ARG A 363 -21.63 -4.46 8.18
CA ARG A 363 -20.82 -5.06 9.25
C ARG A 363 -19.52 -4.28 9.47
N HIS A 364 -18.90 -3.78 8.40
CA HIS A 364 -17.72 -2.93 8.53
C HIS A 364 -18.06 -1.63 9.28
N THR A 365 -19.14 -0.97 8.91
CA THR A 365 -19.59 0.28 9.55
C THR A 365 -19.98 0.05 11.00
N ASP A 366 -20.65 -1.05 11.37
CA ASP A 366 -20.98 -1.38 12.77
C ASP A 366 -19.73 -1.40 13.66
N ARG A 367 -18.65 -1.98 13.13
CA ARG A 367 -17.37 -2.09 13.84
C ARG A 367 -16.63 -0.76 13.93
N VAL A 368 -16.70 0.04 12.87
CA VAL A 368 -16.13 1.39 12.89
C VAL A 368 -16.92 2.27 13.86
N GLU A 369 -18.25 2.21 13.91
CA GLU A 369 -19.06 2.96 14.87
C GLU A 369 -18.70 2.61 16.32
N ALA A 370 -18.58 1.33 16.65
CA ALA A 370 -18.12 0.88 17.97
C ALA A 370 -16.72 1.43 18.32
N LEU A 371 -15.81 1.47 17.33
CA LEU A 371 -14.50 2.09 17.49
C LEU A 371 -14.59 3.61 17.71
N LEU A 372 -15.42 4.31 16.94
CA LEU A 372 -15.63 5.76 17.08
C LEU A 372 -16.16 6.10 18.47
N GLU A 373 -17.20 5.39 18.93
CA GLU A 373 -17.79 5.55 20.25
C GLU A 373 -16.76 5.36 21.37
N ARG A 374 -15.92 4.33 21.27
CA ARG A 374 -14.84 4.10 22.25
C ARG A 374 -13.81 5.23 22.23
N LEU A 375 -13.43 5.71 21.05
CA LEU A 375 -12.39 6.75 20.91
C LEU A 375 -12.83 8.11 21.42
N VAL A 376 -14.09 8.53 21.19
CA VAL A 376 -14.55 9.85 21.65
C VAL A 376 -14.62 9.97 23.17
N HIS A 377 -14.81 8.84 23.88
CA HIS A 377 -14.77 8.78 25.35
C HIS A 377 -13.38 8.51 25.92
N ALA A 378 -12.39 8.23 25.07
CA ALA A 378 -11.02 8.01 25.51
C ALA A 378 -10.35 9.34 25.91
N PRO A 379 -9.47 9.33 26.91
CA PRO A 379 -8.71 10.53 27.28
C PRO A 379 -7.85 11.00 26.10
N PRO A 380 -7.63 12.33 25.99
CA PRO A 380 -6.79 12.88 24.94
C PRO A 380 -5.35 12.36 25.05
N ARG A 381 -4.69 12.22 23.90
CA ARG A 381 -3.27 11.84 23.81
C ARG A 381 -2.54 12.95 23.05
N SER A 382 -1.38 13.35 23.55
CA SER A 382 -0.56 14.40 22.94
C SER A 382 0.78 13.88 22.45
N TRP A 383 1.23 14.38 21.31
CA TRP A 383 2.57 14.07 20.80
C TRP A 383 3.62 14.71 21.72
N PRO A 384 4.73 14.03 22.04
CA PRO A 384 5.79 14.63 22.84
C PRO A 384 6.35 15.90 22.17
N THR A 385 6.32 17.03 22.88
CA THR A 385 6.75 18.35 22.35
C THR A 385 8.19 18.39 21.87
N MET A 386 9.05 17.53 22.41
CA MET A 386 10.46 17.41 22.07
C MET A 386 10.73 16.56 20.81
N ARG A 387 9.71 15.98 20.18
CA ARG A 387 9.87 15.12 19.00
C ARG A 387 9.33 15.85 17.76
N PRO A 388 10.07 15.86 16.63
CA PRO A 388 9.54 16.32 15.35
C PRO A 388 8.24 15.57 15.03
N CYS A 389 7.24 16.31 14.54
CA CYS A 389 5.98 15.71 14.14
C CYS A 389 6.04 15.11 12.74
N ALA A 390 6.92 15.59 11.87
CA ALA A 390 6.99 15.08 10.52
C ALA A 390 7.56 13.67 10.45
N PHE A 391 6.99 12.86 9.57
CA PHE A 391 7.54 11.55 9.24
C PHE A 391 8.58 11.65 8.12
N SER A 392 8.57 12.70 7.30
CA SER A 392 9.62 13.06 6.33
C SER A 392 10.47 14.24 6.83
N SER A 393 11.66 14.48 6.24
CA SER A 393 12.67 15.38 6.80
C SER A 393 13.08 16.53 5.90
N THR A 394 13.36 17.71 6.47
CA THR A 394 14.06 18.84 5.80
C THR A 394 15.59 18.79 5.90
N GLY A 395 16.15 17.71 6.45
CA GLY A 395 17.58 17.61 6.73
C GLY A 395 17.86 16.74 7.96
N GLY A 396 18.09 15.45 7.72
CA GLY A 396 18.75 14.57 8.68
C GLY A 396 17.87 13.75 9.63
N SER A 397 16.56 13.61 9.42
CA SER A 397 15.74 12.62 10.16
C SER A 397 14.47 12.24 9.38
N GLY A 398 14.67 11.28 8.45
CA GLY A 398 13.91 11.00 7.21
C GLY A 398 12.48 10.48 7.27
N SER A 399 11.96 10.19 6.07
CA SER A 399 10.66 9.58 5.63
C SER A 399 10.24 8.26 6.27
N GLY A 400 10.84 7.91 7.40
CA GLY A 400 10.87 6.56 7.91
C GLY A 400 11.50 5.56 6.95
N SER A 401 12.14 5.94 5.82
CA SER A 401 13.05 5.03 5.11
C SER A 401 14.50 5.20 5.60
N VAL A 402 14.85 6.37 6.13
CA VAL A 402 16.18 6.74 6.62
C VAL A 402 16.17 6.85 8.16
N PRO A 403 16.93 6.02 8.90
CA PRO A 403 17.07 6.16 10.36
C PRO A 403 17.56 7.54 10.79
N VAL A 404 17.20 7.98 12.01
CA VAL A 404 17.62 9.28 12.55
C VAL A 404 19.15 9.38 12.63
N GLU A 405 19.83 8.26 12.87
CA GLU A 405 21.29 8.17 12.94
C GLU A 405 21.97 8.10 11.56
N ALA A 406 21.20 7.93 10.48
CA ALA A 406 21.75 7.70 9.14
C ALA A 406 22.64 8.86 8.66
N ALA A 407 22.24 10.09 8.97
CA ALA A 407 22.99 11.28 8.59
C ALA A 407 24.39 11.27 9.20
N GLU A 408 24.48 11.02 10.50
CA GLU A 408 25.75 11.04 11.23
C GLU A 408 26.62 9.82 10.91
N ARG A 409 26.01 8.65 10.75
CA ARG A 409 26.68 7.43 10.27
C ARG A 409 27.27 7.64 8.89
N LEU A 410 26.50 8.25 7.98
CA LEU A 410 26.95 8.53 6.62
C LEU A 410 28.10 9.53 6.61
N ARG A 411 28.03 10.62 7.39
CA ARG A 411 29.15 11.57 7.54
C ARG A 411 30.42 10.89 8.05
N THR A 412 30.28 10.07 9.09
CA THR A 412 31.41 9.34 9.69
C THR A 412 32.04 8.39 8.67
N LEU A 413 31.22 7.60 7.97
CA LEU A 413 31.68 6.64 6.98
C LEU A 413 32.34 7.34 5.78
N LEU A 414 31.72 8.40 5.24
CA LEU A 414 32.30 9.21 4.17
C LEU A 414 33.63 9.85 4.60
N GLY A 415 33.73 10.31 5.85
CA GLY A 415 34.98 10.81 6.43
C GLY A 415 36.08 9.74 6.45
N SER A 416 35.74 8.50 6.84
CA SER A 416 36.69 7.37 6.83
C SER A 416 37.15 6.96 5.42
N LEU A 417 36.39 7.34 4.39
CA LEU A 417 36.65 7.07 2.97
C LEU A 417 37.18 8.29 2.22
N SER A 418 37.66 9.31 2.93
CA SER A 418 38.27 10.50 2.33
C SER A 418 39.39 10.13 1.36
N GLY A 419 39.35 10.70 0.14
CA GLY A 419 40.32 10.41 -0.93
C GLY A 419 40.11 9.08 -1.67
N LYS A 420 39.05 8.31 -1.35
CA LYS A 420 38.61 7.16 -2.15
C LYS A 420 37.62 7.58 -3.22
N THR A 421 37.58 6.81 -4.31
CA THR A 421 36.55 6.90 -5.35
C THR A 421 35.45 5.92 -5.00
N ILE A 422 34.27 6.43 -4.68
CA ILE A 422 33.20 5.62 -4.12
C ILE A 422 31.93 5.68 -4.97
N ALA A 423 31.12 4.63 -4.85
CA ALA A 423 29.74 4.63 -5.32
C ALA A 423 28.78 4.30 -4.17
N LEU A 424 27.52 4.70 -4.30
CA LEU A 424 26.47 4.32 -3.36
C LEU A 424 25.58 3.25 -4.00
N HIS A 425 25.26 2.20 -3.26
CA HIS A 425 24.29 1.20 -3.69
C HIS A 425 22.89 1.55 -3.21
N GLY A 426 22.02 1.84 -4.17
CA GLY A 426 20.62 2.25 -4.03
C GLY A 426 20.40 3.66 -4.58
N ALA A 427 19.59 3.79 -5.63
CA ALA A 427 19.18 5.09 -6.20
C ALA A 427 17.78 5.55 -5.72
N GLY A 428 17.25 4.89 -4.70
CA GLY A 428 15.91 5.15 -4.15
C GLY A 428 15.82 6.34 -3.19
N ARG A 429 14.61 6.50 -2.64
CA ARG A 429 14.21 7.60 -1.74
C ARG A 429 15.17 7.81 -0.55
N HIS A 430 15.75 6.74 -0.02
CA HIS A 430 16.74 6.79 1.05
C HIS A 430 17.97 7.65 0.70
N THR A 431 18.56 7.38 -0.47
CA THR A 431 19.75 8.09 -0.97
C THR A 431 19.42 9.55 -1.31
N ILE A 432 18.23 9.79 -1.86
CA ILE A 432 17.74 11.14 -2.18
C ILE A 432 17.60 11.98 -0.90
N GLU A 433 17.08 11.40 0.18
CA GLU A 433 16.92 12.10 1.46
C GLU A 433 18.25 12.42 2.16
N LEU A 434 19.33 11.72 1.80
CA LEU A 434 20.68 12.00 2.27
C LEU A 434 21.49 12.88 1.31
N ALA A 435 20.89 13.37 0.22
CA ALA A 435 21.58 14.11 -0.85
C ALA A 435 22.38 15.32 -0.35
N SER A 436 21.87 16.05 0.66
CA SER A 436 22.55 17.22 1.22
C SER A 436 23.89 16.86 1.88
N ILE A 437 24.00 15.67 2.47
CA ILE A 437 25.24 15.15 3.07
C ILE A 437 26.19 14.68 1.98
N LEU A 438 25.66 14.00 0.97
CA LEU A 438 26.41 13.50 -0.17
C LEU A 438 27.05 14.63 -0.99
N ALA A 439 26.33 15.75 -1.17
CA ALA A 439 26.83 16.93 -1.89
C ALA A 439 28.04 17.61 -1.22
N HIS A 440 28.22 17.41 0.09
CA HIS A 440 29.31 17.98 0.87
C HIS A 440 30.30 16.91 1.37
N ALA A 441 30.29 15.72 0.74
CA ALA A 441 31.10 14.60 1.15
C ALA A 441 32.60 14.85 0.88
N PRO A 442 33.51 14.51 1.81
CA PRO A 442 34.95 14.53 1.57
C PRO A 442 35.45 13.38 0.67
N ALA A 443 34.60 12.37 0.42
CA ALA A 443 34.87 11.27 -0.49
C ALA A 443 34.44 11.61 -1.92
N ASN A 444 35.16 11.08 -2.93
CA ASN A 444 34.86 11.33 -4.33
C ASN A 444 33.76 10.36 -4.81
N ILE A 445 32.49 10.79 -4.73
CA ILE A 445 31.34 10.01 -5.22
C ILE A 445 31.23 10.19 -6.73
N VAL A 446 31.29 9.08 -7.48
CA VAL A 446 31.33 9.11 -8.96
C VAL A 446 30.17 8.38 -9.64
N ALA A 447 29.44 7.53 -8.90
CA ALA A 447 28.35 6.73 -9.44
C ALA A 447 27.38 6.28 -8.34
N LEU A 448 26.18 5.90 -8.78
CA LEU A 448 25.25 5.08 -8.01
C LEU A 448 25.22 3.68 -8.63
N THR A 449 24.92 2.67 -7.83
CA THR A 449 24.64 1.32 -8.34
C THR A 449 23.26 0.88 -7.89
N ASP A 450 22.55 0.16 -8.75
CA ASP A 450 21.23 -0.38 -8.44
C ASP A 450 21.05 -1.72 -9.15
N ASP A 451 20.36 -2.67 -8.51
CA ASP A 451 20.12 -3.99 -9.12
C ASP A 451 19.22 -3.91 -10.36
N ASP A 452 18.41 -2.85 -10.45
CA ASP A 452 17.64 -2.51 -11.64
C ASP A 452 17.89 -1.05 -12.05
N PRO A 453 18.99 -0.74 -12.76
CA PRO A 453 19.31 0.62 -13.17
C PRO A 453 18.21 1.25 -14.05
N ALA A 454 17.44 0.43 -14.79
CA ALA A 454 16.36 0.91 -15.63
C ALA A 454 15.20 1.51 -14.82
N ARG A 455 15.09 1.17 -13.52
CA ARG A 455 14.06 1.66 -12.58
C ARG A 455 14.16 3.16 -12.28
N HIS A 456 15.37 3.73 -12.33
CA HIS A 456 15.65 5.08 -11.81
C HIS A 456 16.11 6.08 -12.88
N GLY A 457 16.13 5.68 -14.16
CA GLY A 457 16.70 6.46 -15.26
C GLY A 457 18.22 6.29 -15.37
N GLN A 458 18.87 7.05 -16.25
CA GLN A 458 20.32 6.91 -16.48
C GLN A 458 21.19 7.58 -15.40
N THR A 459 20.62 8.56 -14.65
CA THR A 459 21.33 9.33 -13.63
C THR A 459 20.46 9.63 -12.42
N CYS A 460 21.06 9.79 -11.24
CA CYS A 460 20.41 10.31 -10.03
C CYS A 460 21.41 11.15 -9.21
N LEU A 461 20.94 12.29 -8.69
CA LEU A 461 21.76 13.33 -8.04
C LEU A 461 22.95 13.83 -8.89
N GLY A 462 22.84 13.72 -10.22
CA GLY A 462 23.90 14.09 -11.17
C GLY A 462 24.93 12.98 -11.43
N TRP A 463 24.83 11.83 -10.77
CA TRP A 463 25.70 10.66 -10.98
C TRP A 463 25.06 9.61 -11.87
N PRO A 464 25.83 8.88 -12.70
CA PRO A 464 25.33 7.74 -13.45
C PRO A 464 24.87 6.60 -12.52
N ILE A 465 23.82 5.89 -12.92
CA ILE A 465 23.35 4.68 -12.25
C ILE A 465 23.84 3.47 -13.05
N LEU A 466 24.62 2.61 -12.39
CA LEU A 466 25.27 1.45 -13.00
C LEU A 466 24.70 0.15 -12.45
N ALA A 467 24.73 -0.92 -13.24
CA ALA A 467 24.52 -2.24 -12.66
C ALA A 467 25.69 -2.60 -11.72
N PRO A 468 25.47 -3.40 -10.66
CA PRO A 468 26.54 -3.88 -9.77
C PRO A 468 27.72 -4.51 -10.52
N ALA A 469 27.47 -5.15 -11.66
CA ALA A 469 28.50 -5.77 -12.49
C ALA A 469 29.41 -4.76 -13.21
N GLU A 470 28.94 -3.53 -13.41
CA GLU A 470 29.59 -2.48 -14.19
C GLU A 470 30.37 -1.49 -13.32
N VAL A 471 30.20 -1.54 -11.99
CA VAL A 471 30.78 -0.59 -11.03
C VAL A 471 32.31 -0.40 -11.15
N ALA A 472 33.03 -1.46 -11.51
CA ALA A 472 34.49 -1.41 -11.66
C ALA A 472 34.93 -0.54 -12.86
N SER A 473 34.07 -0.37 -13.87
CA SER A 473 34.34 0.48 -15.02
C SER A 473 34.43 1.97 -14.67
N ALA A 474 33.88 2.37 -13.52
CA ALA A 474 33.91 3.74 -13.01
C ALA A 474 35.09 4.03 -12.05
N HIS A 475 36.11 3.15 -12.01
CA HIS A 475 37.26 3.26 -11.11
C HIS A 475 36.89 3.36 -9.62
N VAL A 476 35.75 2.78 -9.24
CA VAL A 476 35.24 2.74 -7.87
C VAL A 476 36.07 1.73 -7.05
N THR A 477 36.58 2.16 -5.89
CA THR A 477 37.31 1.29 -4.95
C THR A 477 36.43 0.77 -3.82
N ASP A 478 35.40 1.52 -3.46
CA ASP A 478 34.54 1.25 -2.31
C ASP A 478 33.07 1.58 -2.63
N VAL A 479 32.13 0.73 -2.17
CA VAL A 479 30.69 0.94 -2.32
C VAL A 479 30.04 1.01 -0.94
N ILE A 480 29.28 2.06 -0.69
CA ILE A 480 28.47 2.20 0.52
C ILE A 480 27.05 1.72 0.20
N ILE A 481 26.55 0.75 0.95
CA ILE A 481 25.13 0.37 0.90
C ILE A 481 24.34 1.44 1.65
N SER A 482 23.74 2.38 0.92
CA SER A 482 22.92 3.42 1.51
C SER A 482 21.54 2.88 1.91
N SER A 483 21.02 1.85 1.24
CA SER A 483 19.69 1.30 1.53
C SER A 483 19.54 0.80 2.98
N TRP A 484 18.52 1.31 3.68
CA TRP A 484 18.09 0.81 4.98
C TRP A 484 17.20 -0.45 4.86
N MET A 485 16.21 -0.44 3.98
CA MET A 485 15.20 -1.51 3.89
C MET A 485 15.70 -2.79 3.21
N HIS A 486 16.62 -2.65 2.25
CA HIS A 486 17.16 -3.78 1.49
C HIS A 486 18.60 -4.13 1.91
N HIS A 487 19.07 -3.56 3.02
CA HIS A 487 20.46 -3.67 3.48
C HIS A 487 20.98 -5.10 3.45
N GLU A 488 20.30 -6.03 4.13
CA GLU A 488 20.77 -7.42 4.24
C GLU A 488 20.68 -8.17 2.91
N ALA A 489 19.65 -7.93 2.11
CA ALA A 489 19.51 -8.51 0.78
C ALA A 489 20.66 -8.06 -0.15
N ILE A 490 21.06 -6.79 -0.08
CA ILE A 490 22.19 -6.26 -0.83
C ILE A 490 23.52 -6.82 -0.29
N TRP A 491 23.70 -6.83 1.03
CA TRP A 491 24.93 -7.35 1.66
C TRP A 491 25.15 -8.84 1.39
N SER A 492 24.08 -9.64 1.36
CA SER A 492 24.16 -11.06 1.02
C SER A 492 24.72 -11.32 -0.38
N ARG A 493 24.63 -10.32 -1.28
CA ARG A 493 25.13 -10.37 -2.67
C ARG A 493 26.44 -9.60 -2.87
N ARG A 494 27.17 -9.27 -1.79
CA ARG A 494 28.42 -8.49 -1.85
C ARG A 494 29.50 -9.09 -2.76
N ASP A 495 29.47 -10.41 -2.99
CA ASP A 495 30.38 -11.11 -3.90
C ASP A 495 30.38 -10.53 -5.33
N VAL A 496 29.27 -9.90 -5.76
CA VAL A 496 29.20 -9.22 -7.06
C VAL A 496 30.24 -8.09 -7.15
N TYR A 497 30.50 -7.42 -6.04
CA TYR A 497 31.46 -6.33 -5.92
C TYR A 497 32.85 -6.81 -5.54
N GLU A 498 32.95 -7.70 -4.54
CA GLU A 498 34.24 -8.16 -3.99
C GLU A 498 35.08 -8.89 -5.05
N ARG A 499 34.45 -9.70 -5.92
CA ARG A 499 35.14 -10.36 -7.05
C ARG A 499 35.76 -9.40 -8.05
N ARG A 500 35.36 -8.12 -8.02
CA ARG A 500 35.86 -7.06 -8.90
C ARG A 500 36.83 -6.12 -8.18
N GLY A 501 37.27 -6.47 -6.97
CA GLY A 501 38.20 -5.68 -6.17
C GLY A 501 37.57 -4.47 -5.48
N VAL A 502 36.23 -4.40 -5.42
CA VAL A 502 35.49 -3.30 -4.79
C VAL A 502 35.05 -3.71 -3.40
N ARG A 503 35.35 -2.89 -2.39
CA ARG A 503 35.01 -3.17 -0.98
C ARG A 503 33.64 -2.61 -0.62
N LEU A 504 32.85 -3.38 0.12
CA LEU A 504 31.52 -2.97 0.55
C LEU A 504 31.49 -2.49 1.99
N HIS A 505 30.82 -1.37 2.19
CA HIS A 505 30.63 -0.73 3.48
C HIS A 505 29.15 -0.69 3.81
N ARG A 506 28.86 -1.07 5.05
CA ARG A 506 27.52 -0.96 5.62
C ARG A 506 27.33 0.45 6.15
N LEU A 507 26.26 1.13 5.72
CA LEU A 507 25.82 2.33 6.43
C LEU A 507 25.17 1.99 7.79
N TYR A 508 24.65 0.77 7.91
CA TYR A 508 23.93 0.30 9.10
C TYR A 508 24.48 -1.03 9.59
N ASP A 509 24.64 -1.15 10.90
CA ASP A 509 24.99 -2.44 11.51
C ASP A 509 23.80 -3.42 11.33
N PRO A 510 24.07 -4.74 11.21
CA PRO A 510 23.00 -5.72 11.30
C PRO A 510 22.23 -5.48 12.60
N PRO A 511 20.91 -5.66 12.64
CA PRO A 511 20.16 -5.49 13.88
C PRO A 511 20.75 -6.42 14.94
N ASP A 512 21.33 -5.83 16.00
CA ASP A 512 21.73 -6.57 17.19
C ASP A 512 20.52 -7.36 17.69
N ALA A 513 20.61 -8.68 17.67
CA ALA A 513 19.68 -9.56 18.39
C ALA A 513 19.60 -9.22 19.91
N ALA A 514 20.44 -8.32 20.41
CA ALA A 514 20.46 -7.82 21.78
C ALA A 514 19.50 -6.65 22.08
N ARG A 515 18.87 -6.00 21.08
CA ARG A 515 17.86 -4.94 21.36
C ARG A 515 16.45 -5.46 21.67
N ALA A 516 16.26 -6.78 21.66
CA ALA A 516 15.05 -7.46 22.12
C ALA A 516 14.99 -7.69 23.65
N ALA A 517 16.04 -7.37 24.41
CA ALA A 517 16.15 -7.78 25.82
C ALA A 517 16.36 -6.67 26.85
N THR A 518 16.39 -5.38 26.47
CA THR A 518 16.56 -4.30 27.45
C THR A 518 15.74 -3.06 27.10
N GLN A 519 14.46 -3.09 27.46
CA GLN A 519 13.71 -1.93 27.91
C GLN A 519 12.95 -2.35 29.17
N PRO A 520 13.00 -1.60 30.30
CA PRO A 520 11.85 -1.55 31.18
C PRO A 520 10.67 -0.88 30.47
#